data_AF-A0A836TG02-F1
#
_entry.id   AF-A0A836TG02-F1
#
_cell.length_a   1.000
_cell.length_b   1.000
_cell.length_c   1.000
_cell.angle_alpha   90.00
_cell.angle_beta   90.00
_cell.angle_gamma   90.00
#
_symmetry.space_group_name_H-M   'P 1'
#
loop_
_entity.id
_entity.type
_entity.pdbx_description
1 polymer ?
#
loop_
_entity_poly.entity_id
_entity_poly.type
_entity_poly.pdbx_seq_one_letter_code
_entity_poly.pdbx_strand_id
1 'polypeptide(L)'
;EPQVRAIFCARGGYGTNRVLPHLKPGTIRANAKVVVGSSDITLLLHFLVQKCGLIAFHGPMVAGSFGRAEMKQSQRQFKGLLTGSVKGRNFHA
;
A
#
# COMPACT_ATOMS: atom_id res chain seq x y z
N GLU A 1 -13.41 -11.38 -3.62
CA GLU A 1 -13.73 -10.79 -2.30
C GLU A 1 -14.14 -9.32 -2.34
N PRO A 2 -15.44 -9.03 -2.53
CA PRO A 2 -15.99 -7.66 -2.53
C PRO A 2 -15.88 -6.93 -1.18
N GLN A 3 -15.87 -7.66 -0.06
CA GLN A 3 -15.84 -7.06 1.29
C GLN A 3 -14.46 -6.50 1.68
N VAL A 4 -13.37 -6.96 1.05
CA VAL A 4 -12.01 -6.49 1.35
C VAL A 4 -11.80 -5.10 0.76
N ARG A 5 -11.59 -4.10 1.62
CA ARG A 5 -11.36 -2.70 1.23
C ARG A 5 -9.88 -2.33 1.07
N ALA A 6 -9.00 -3.03 1.76
CA ALA A 6 -7.56 -2.76 1.77
C ALA A 6 -6.73 -4.05 1.86
N ILE A 7 -5.53 -4.03 1.27
CA ILE A 7 -4.54 -5.09 1.28
C ILE A 7 -3.27 -4.54 1.89
N PHE A 8 -2.81 -5.15 2.97
CA PHE A 8 -1.57 -4.81 3.65
C PHE A 8 -0.55 -5.91 3.41
N CYS A 9 0.56 -5.57 2.76
CA CYS A 9 1.63 -6.52 2.52
C CYS A 9 2.29 -6.89 3.85
N ALA A 10 2.50 -8.19 4.05
CA ALA A 10 3.00 -8.70 5.31
C ALA A 10 4.47 -8.29 5.56
N ARG A 11 5.30 -8.35 4.52
CA ARG A 11 6.73 -8.02 4.55
C ARG A 11 7.21 -7.78 3.11
N GLY A 12 8.32 -7.07 2.96
CA GLY A 12 9.11 -7.07 1.73
C GLY A 12 9.96 -8.35 1.60
N GLY A 13 11.00 -8.29 0.78
CA GLY A 13 11.88 -9.43 0.52
C GLY A 13 12.59 -9.26 -0.80
N TYR A 14 12.53 -10.28 -1.65
CA TYR A 14 13.01 -10.22 -3.02
C TYR A 14 12.18 -11.17 -3.89
N GLY A 15 11.42 -10.64 -4.83
CA GLY A 15 10.66 -11.47 -5.76
C GLY A 15 9.43 -10.83 -6.38
N THR A 16 9.05 -9.62 -5.96
CA THR A 16 7.92 -8.92 -6.56
C THR A 16 8.07 -8.80 -8.07
N ASN A 17 9.28 -8.53 -8.58
CA ASN A 17 9.59 -8.49 -10.01
C ASN A 17 9.22 -9.77 -10.78
N ARG A 18 9.30 -10.94 -10.14
CA ARG A 18 8.94 -12.23 -10.74
C ARG A 18 7.42 -12.42 -10.81
N VAL A 19 6.67 -11.76 -9.94
CA VAL A 19 5.21 -11.87 -9.87
C VAL A 19 4.52 -10.91 -10.82
N LEU A 20 5.07 -9.70 -11.03
CA LEU A 20 4.43 -8.65 -11.84
C LEU A 20 3.97 -9.10 -13.23
N PRO A 21 4.74 -9.91 -14.00
CA PRO A 21 4.31 -10.36 -15.35
C PRO A 21 3.02 -11.19 -15.35
N HIS A 22 2.66 -11.77 -14.21
CA HIS A 22 1.46 -12.60 -14.07
C HIS A 22 0.22 -11.80 -13.63
N LEU A 23 0.40 -10.52 -13.27
CA LEU A 23 -0.71 -9.66 -12.86
C LEU A 23 -1.43 -9.08 -14.07
N LYS A 24 -2.77 -9.01 -13.99
CA LYS A 24 -3.63 -8.49 -15.05
C LYS A 24 -4.13 -7.09 -14.67
N PRO A 25 -3.59 -6.00 -15.26
CA PRO A 25 -3.94 -4.63 -14.85
C PRO A 25 -5.42 -4.31 -14.94
N GLY A 26 -6.10 -4.77 -16.00
CA GLY A 26 -7.55 -4.53 -16.20
C GLY A 26 -8.40 -5.12 -15.07
N THR A 27 -8.09 -6.34 -14.62
CA THR A 27 -8.80 -7.00 -13.51
C THR A 27 -8.57 -6.27 -12.19
N ILE A 28 -7.32 -5.84 -11.94
CA ILE A 28 -6.96 -5.09 -10.73
C ILE A 28 -7.69 -3.74 -10.72
N ARG A 29 -7.70 -3.03 -11.86
CA ARG A 29 -8.38 -1.73 -11.99
C ARG A 29 -9.89 -1.85 -11.74
N ALA A 30 -10.53 -2.89 -12.30
CA ALA A 30 -11.96 -3.14 -12.08
C ALA A 30 -12.30 -3.48 -10.62
N ASN A 31 -11.32 -3.92 -9.83
CA ASN A 31 -11.49 -4.31 -8.43
C ASN A 31 -10.56 -3.51 -7.51
N ALA A 32 -10.48 -2.20 -7.74
CA ALA A 32 -9.53 -1.33 -7.05
C ALA A 32 -9.69 -1.39 -5.52
N LYS A 33 -8.57 -1.61 -4.83
CA LYS A 33 -8.46 -1.67 -3.37
C LYS A 33 -7.27 -0.82 -2.95
N VAL A 34 -7.31 -0.31 -1.72
CA VAL A 34 -6.12 0.31 -1.11
C VAL A 34 -5.04 -0.77 -0.97
N VAL A 35 -3.83 -0.51 -1.45
CA VAL A 35 -2.68 -1.41 -1.26
C VAL A 35 -1.59 -0.66 -0.50
N VAL A 36 -1.06 -1.31 0.53
CA VAL A 36 -0.05 -0.77 1.43
C VAL A 36 1.14 -1.71 1.54
N GLY A 37 2.35 -1.19 1.37
CA GLY A 37 3.57 -1.94 1.64
C GLY A 37 4.82 -1.08 1.51
N SER A 38 5.99 -1.70 1.63
CA SER A 38 7.28 -1.01 1.49
C SER A 38 8.38 -2.00 1.09
N SER A 39 9.62 -1.52 0.90
CA SER A 39 10.77 -2.35 0.49
C SER A 39 10.53 -2.98 -0.90
N ASP A 40 10.70 -4.29 -1.10
CA ASP A 40 10.49 -4.98 -2.39
C ASP A 40 9.09 -4.73 -2.99
N ILE A 41 8.09 -4.49 -2.12
CA ILE A 41 6.72 -4.17 -2.53
C ILE A 41 6.64 -2.85 -3.30
N THR A 42 7.64 -1.97 -3.22
CA THR A 42 7.71 -0.75 -4.04
C THR A 42 7.53 -1.02 -5.53
N LEU A 43 8.02 -2.15 -6.04
CA LEU A 43 7.80 -2.57 -7.42
C LEU A 43 6.31 -2.81 -7.72
N LEU A 44 5.59 -3.45 -6.79
CA LEU A 44 4.15 -3.63 -6.90
C LEU A 44 3.41 -2.29 -6.80
N LEU A 45 3.78 -1.43 -5.86
CA LEU A 45 3.15 -0.11 -5.73
C LEU A 45 3.32 0.71 -7.02
N HIS A 46 4.51 0.67 -7.62
CA HIS A 46 4.78 1.34 -8.88
C HIS A 46 3.95 0.74 -10.03
N PHE A 47 3.85 -0.59 -10.12
CA PHE A 47 2.99 -1.25 -11.10
C PHE A 47 1.50 -0.86 -10.94
N LEU A 48 1.00 -0.78 -9.71
CA LEU A 48 -0.38 -0.37 -9.44
C LEU A 48 -0.66 1.06 -9.90
N VAL A 49 0.28 1.98 -9.67
CA VAL A 49 0.17 3.36 -10.14
C VAL A 49 0.27 3.42 -11.66
N GLN A 50 1.34 2.88 -12.24
CA GLN A 50 1.67 3.09 -13.65
C GLN A 50 0.85 2.24 -14.62
N LYS A 51 0.51 1.01 -14.24
CA LYS A 51 -0.17 0.05 -15.14
C LYS A 51 -1.65 -0.08 -14.82
N CYS A 52 -2.05 0.13 -13.57
CA CYS A 52 -3.44 -0.01 -13.16
C CYS A 52 -4.16 1.34 -12.95
N GLY A 53 -3.43 2.45 -12.84
CA GLY A 53 -4.00 3.78 -12.61
C GLY A 53 -4.57 3.95 -11.19
N LEU A 54 -4.04 3.22 -10.21
CA LEU A 54 -4.49 3.25 -8.82
C LEU A 54 -3.59 4.13 -7.95
N ILE A 55 -4.15 4.69 -6.88
CA ILE A 55 -3.37 5.22 -5.77
C ILE A 55 -2.92 4.04 -4.90
N ALA A 56 -1.62 3.98 -4.60
CA ALA A 56 -1.02 2.98 -3.72
C ALA A 56 -0.17 3.68 -2.65
N PHE A 57 -0.03 3.04 -1.48
CA PHE A 57 0.60 3.66 -0.32
C PHE A 57 1.91 2.96 0.03
N HIS A 58 3.00 3.71 -0.01
CA HIS A 58 4.24 3.26 0.61
C HIS A 58 4.14 3.46 2.13
N GLY A 59 4.10 2.37 2.89
CA GLY A 59 3.65 2.42 4.28
C GLY A 59 4.04 1.20 5.15
N PRO A 60 3.50 1.16 6.38
CA PRO A 60 3.83 0.14 7.36
C PRO A 60 3.40 -1.27 6.92
N MET A 61 4.23 -2.27 7.21
CA MET A 61 3.97 -3.68 6.88
C MET A 61 3.68 -4.52 8.14
N VAL A 62 2.92 -5.61 7.96
CA VAL A 62 2.39 -6.41 9.08
C VAL A 62 3.48 -6.96 9.99
N ALA A 63 4.49 -7.63 9.42
CA ALA A 63 5.55 -8.30 10.19
C ALA A 63 6.52 -7.31 10.86
N GLY A 64 6.65 -6.10 10.31
CA GLY A 64 7.51 -5.04 10.82
C GLY A 64 6.74 -4.09 11.73
N SER A 65 6.25 -3.00 11.14
CA SER A 65 5.64 -1.86 11.85
C SER A 65 4.36 -2.19 12.63
N PHE A 66 3.64 -3.25 12.28
CA PHE A 66 2.50 -3.77 13.06
C PHE A 66 2.82 -5.01 13.89
N GLY A 67 4.06 -5.51 13.81
CA GLY A 67 4.47 -6.80 14.36
C GLY A 67 5.61 -6.66 15.35
N ARG A 68 6.79 -7.21 15.01
CA ARG A 68 7.90 -7.43 15.96
C ARG A 68 8.44 -6.17 16.64
N ALA A 69 8.37 -5.02 15.97
CA ALA A 69 8.80 -3.74 16.50
C ALA A 69 7.69 -2.73 16.22
N GLU A 70 6.65 -2.77 17.05
CA GLU A 70 5.45 -1.95 16.88
C GLU A 70 5.81 -0.44 16.80
N MET A 71 5.54 0.18 15.65
CA MET A 71 5.82 1.59 15.43
C MET A 71 4.55 2.43 15.64
N LYS A 72 4.15 2.61 16.91
CA LYS A 72 2.87 3.25 17.30
C LYS A 72 2.60 4.59 16.63
N GLN A 73 3.64 5.43 16.46
CA GLN A 73 3.49 6.72 15.78
C GLN A 73 3.20 6.55 14.28
N SER A 74 3.93 5.69 13.59
CA SER A 74 3.72 5.39 12.18
C SER A 74 2.32 4.81 11.93
N GLN A 75 1.85 3.93 12.82
CA GLN A 75 0.50 3.38 12.74
C GLN A 75 -0.58 4.46 12.92
N ARG A 76 -0.44 5.34 13.91
CA ARG A 76 -1.38 6.44 14.16
C ARG A 76 -1.45 7.39 12.97
N GLN A 77 -0.30 7.82 12.45
CA GLN A 77 -0.23 8.70 11.28
C GLN A 77 -0.84 8.02 10.05
N PHE A 78 -0.48 6.78 9.79
CA PHE A 78 -0.98 6.04 8.64
C PHE A 78 -2.49 5.78 8.72
N LYS A 79 -2.99 5.42 9.91
CA LYS A 79 -4.43 5.30 10.17
C LYS A 79 -5.13 6.62 9.85
N GLY A 80 -4.62 7.73 10.38
CA GLY A 80 -5.22 9.05 10.13
C GLY A 80 -5.19 9.47 8.66
N LEU A 81 -4.16 9.10 7.89
CA LEU A 81 -4.12 9.32 6.45
C LEU A 81 -5.19 8.50 5.71
N LEU A 82 -5.34 7.23 6.06
CA LEU A 82 -6.33 6.35 5.43
C LEU A 82 -7.78 6.70 5.78
N THR A 83 -8.03 7.22 6.98
CA THR A 83 -9.38 7.55 7.46
C THR A 83 -9.75 9.02 7.28
N GLY A 84 -8.87 9.84 6.69
CA GLY A 84 -9.10 11.27 6.51
C GLY A 84 -9.13 12.08 7.81
N SER A 85 -8.59 11.53 8.90
CA SER A 85 -8.57 12.18 10.22
C SER A 85 -7.37 13.12 10.40
N VAL A 86 -6.43 13.14 9.44
CA VAL A 86 -5.31 14.08 9.41
C VAL A 86 -5.76 15.35 8.69
N LYS A 87 -5.72 16.50 9.38
CA LYS A 87 -5.83 17.81 8.71
C LYS A 87 -4.66 17.95 7.74
N GLY A 88 -4.95 18.00 6.44
CA GLY A 88 -3.96 18.34 5.43
C GLY A 88 -3.32 19.68 5.79
N ARG A 89 -2.00 19.74 5.81
CA ARG A 89 -1.31 21.03 5.76
C ARG A 89 -1.38 21.48 4.31
N ASN A 90 -2.14 22.55 4.04
CA ASN A 90 -2.04 23.23 2.76
C ASN A 90 -0.65 23.85 2.68
N PHE A 91 0.25 23.19 1.97
CA PHE A 91 1.48 23.83 1.54
C PHE A 91 1.09 24.74 0.37
N HIS A 92 0.82 26.01 0.68
CA HIS A 92 0.82 27.04 -0.34
C HIS A 92 2.25 27.12 -0.88
N ALA A 93 2.41 26.79 -2.16
CA ALA A 93 3.62 27.05 -2.92
C ALA A 93 3.69 28.54 -3.29
#